data_AF-A0A2Z5TH68-F1
#
_entry.id   AF-A0A2Z5TH68-F1
#
_cell.length_a   1.000
_cell.length_b   1.000
_cell.length_c   1.000
_cell.angle_alpha   90.00
_cell.angle_beta   90.00
_cell.angle_gamma   90.00
#
_symmetry.space_group_name_H-M   'P 1'
#
loop_
_entity.id
_entity.type
_entity.pdbx_description
1 polymer ?
#
loop_
_entity_poly.entity_id
_entity_poly.type
_entity_poly.pdbx_seq_one_letter_code
_entity_poly.pdbx_strand_id
1 'polypeptide(L)'
;MIESSVTTLDEIQLTREERVIEIQNLIETLRIADEISNRGYLITSSELADLMDVNASAVTSRGDHWSWRNWVVSRVRREGNQILWQLERIDLE
;
A
#
# COMPACT_ATOMS: atom_id res chain seq x y z
N MET A 1 -7.08 -22.19 -37.38
CA MET A 1 -7.30 -22.16 -35.93
C MET A 1 -6.45 -23.25 -35.30
N ILE A 2 -5.35 -22.87 -34.65
CA ILE A 2 -4.80 -23.49 -33.45
C ILE A 2 -4.29 -22.30 -32.63
N GLU A 3 -4.92 -22.09 -31.48
CA GLU A 3 -4.49 -21.17 -30.43
C GLU A 3 -3.15 -21.64 -29.87
N SER A 4 -2.28 -20.70 -29.54
CA SER A 4 -1.55 -20.75 -28.27
C SER A 4 -0.74 -19.47 -28.14
N SER A 5 -1.30 -18.55 -27.37
CA SER A 5 -0.65 -17.38 -26.80
C SER A 5 0.68 -17.78 -26.16
N VAL A 6 1.79 -17.35 -26.74
CA VAL A 6 3.08 -17.33 -26.04
C VAL A 6 3.05 -16.13 -25.10
N THR A 7 2.36 -16.31 -23.98
CA THR A 7 2.54 -15.49 -22.79
C THR A 7 3.82 -15.97 -22.13
N THR A 8 4.89 -15.17 -22.19
CA THR A 8 5.89 -14.96 -21.13
C THR A 8 6.88 -13.96 -21.70
N LEU A 9 6.51 -12.68 -21.70
CA LEU A 9 7.50 -11.60 -21.75
C LEU A 9 8.29 -11.70 -20.45
N ASP A 10 9.51 -12.19 -20.57
CA ASP A 10 10.62 -12.11 -19.64
C ASP A 10 10.27 -11.49 -18.28
N GLU A 11 10.00 -12.35 -17.29
CA GLU A 11 10.36 -12.02 -15.92
C GLU A 11 11.85 -11.72 -15.95
N ILE A 12 12.21 -10.43 -15.96
CA ILE A 12 13.57 -10.00 -15.69
C ILE A 12 13.92 -10.62 -14.35
N GLN A 13 14.71 -11.69 -14.36
CA GLN A 13 15.17 -12.35 -13.15
C GLN A 13 16.11 -11.38 -12.47
N LEU A 14 15.53 -10.52 -11.62
CA LEU A 14 16.27 -9.62 -10.74
C LEU A 14 17.39 -10.40 -10.09
N THR A 15 18.58 -9.82 -10.03
CA THR A 15 19.70 -10.40 -9.31
C THR A 15 19.33 -10.60 -7.85
N ARG A 16 20.07 -11.47 -7.14
CA ARG A 16 19.86 -11.65 -5.70
C ARG A 16 19.99 -10.33 -4.94
N GLU A 17 20.88 -9.45 -5.37
CA GLU A 17 21.13 -8.15 -4.75
C GLU A 17 19.91 -7.23 -4.90
N GLU A 18 19.35 -7.13 -6.11
CA GLU A 18 18.14 -6.35 -6.37
C GLU A 18 16.94 -6.86 -5.56
N ARG A 19 16.72 -8.17 -5.50
CA ARG A 19 15.64 -8.75 -4.67
C ARG A 19 15.81 -8.45 -3.18
N VAL A 20 17.05 -8.42 -2.68
CA VAL A 20 17.32 -8.07 -1.27
C VAL A 20 17.00 -6.59 -1.02
N ILE A 21 17.32 -5.70 -1.96
CA ILE A 21 17.00 -4.28 -1.87
C ILE A 21 15.48 -4.06 -1.85
N GLU A 22 14.72 -4.75 -2.70
CA GLU A 22 13.25 -4.67 -2.70
C GLU A 22 12.64 -5.11 -1.37
N ILE A 23 13.16 -6.19 -0.78
CA ILE A 23 12.72 -6.64 0.55
C ILE A 23 13.06 -5.59 1.62
N GLN A 24 14.23 -4.98 1.57
CA GLN A 24 14.61 -3.92 2.52
C GLN A 24 13.68 -2.71 2.41
N ASN A 25 13.40 -2.26 1.18
CA ASN A 25 12.45 -1.18 0.91
C ASN A 25 11.05 -1.54 1.43
N LEU A 26 10.61 -2.78 1.20
CA LEU A 26 9.33 -3.25 1.71
C LEU A 26 9.28 -3.22 3.24
N ILE A 27 10.31 -3.71 3.92
CA ILE A 27 10.37 -3.66 5.39
C ILE A 27 10.34 -2.21 5.89
N GLU A 28 10.97 -1.28 5.19
CA GLU A 28 10.91 0.14 5.53
C GLU A 28 9.48 0.68 5.42
N THR A 29 8.79 0.41 4.31
CA THR A 29 7.37 0.76 4.13
C THR A 29 6.50 0.21 5.26
N LEU A 30 6.70 -1.05 5.65
CA LEU A 30 5.95 -1.68 6.74
C LEU A 30 6.24 -1.01 8.09
N ARG A 31 7.48 -0.58 8.34
CA ARG A 31 7.85 0.13 9.56
C ARG A 31 7.21 1.52 9.63
N ILE A 32 7.19 2.25 8.50
CA ILE A 32 6.52 3.54 8.40
C ILE A 32 5.01 3.38 8.68
N ALA A 33 4.37 2.38 8.07
CA ALA A 33 2.97 2.08 8.33
C ALA A 33 2.70 1.76 9.81
N ASP A 34 3.58 0.98 10.44
CA ASP A 34 3.48 0.65 11.85
C ASP A 34 3.60 1.91 12.73
N GLU A 35 4.57 2.78 12.46
CA GLU A 35 4.73 4.04 13.19
C GLU A 35 3.51 4.96 13.04
N ILE A 36 3.00 5.14 11.83
CA ILE A 36 1.78 5.92 11.56
C ILE A 36 0.61 5.37 12.38
N SER A 37 0.43 4.04 12.39
CA SER A 37 -0.66 3.40 13.13
C SER A 37 -0.50 3.52 14.65
N ASN A 38 0.70 3.26 15.18
CA ASN A 38 0.99 3.29 16.61
C ASN A 38 0.89 4.70 17.20
N ARG A 39 1.19 5.73 16.41
CA ARG A 39 1.07 7.13 16.82
C ARG A 39 -0.33 7.71 16.57
N GLY A 40 -1.19 7.00 15.83
CA GLY A 40 -2.50 7.50 15.42
C GLY A 40 -2.42 8.70 14.49
N TYR A 41 -1.39 8.76 13.64
CA TYR A 41 -1.25 9.85 12.67
C TYR A 41 -2.31 9.73 11.57
N LEU A 42 -2.84 10.88 11.17
CA LEU A 42 -3.68 11.00 9.99
C LEU A 42 -2.81 11.34 8.78
N ILE A 43 -3.00 10.62 7.69
CA ILE A 43 -2.28 10.85 6.43
C ILE A 43 -3.26 11.11 5.29
N THR A 44 -2.83 11.87 4.29
CA THR A 44 -3.62 12.21 3.12
C THR A 44 -3.74 11.02 2.16
N SER A 45 -4.72 11.05 1.25
CA SER A 45 -4.83 10.05 0.18
C SER A 45 -3.57 9.90 -0.66
N SER A 46 -2.80 10.99 -0.85
CA SER A 46 -1.55 10.96 -1.63
C SER A 46 -0.43 10.26 -0.85
N GLU A 47 -0.22 10.62 0.41
CA GLU A 47 0.79 9.97 1.26
C GLU A 47 0.50 8.49 1.47
N LEU A 48 -0.78 8.13 1.63
CA LEU A 48 -1.20 6.73 1.70
C LEU A 48 -0.97 6.00 0.36
N ALA A 49 -1.20 6.67 -0.77
CA ALA A 49 -0.89 6.11 -2.09
C ALA A 49 0.60 5.86 -2.28
N ASP A 50 1.45 6.81 -1.87
CA ASP A 50 2.91 6.67 -1.90
C ASP A 50 3.37 5.51 -1.01
N LEU A 51 2.78 5.37 0.19
CA LEU A 51 3.06 4.26 1.10
C LEU A 51 2.63 2.89 0.53
N MET A 52 1.55 2.86 -0.25
CA MET A 52 1.00 1.64 -0.83
C MET A 52 1.59 1.28 -2.20
N ASP A 53 2.38 2.18 -2.80
CA ASP A 53 2.83 2.13 -4.20
C ASP A 53 1.64 1.99 -5.18
N VAL A 54 0.64 2.87 -5.03
CA VAL A 54 -0.55 2.94 -5.90
C VAL A 54 -0.91 4.38 -6.25
N ASN A 55 -1.83 4.57 -7.18
CA ASN A 55 -2.38 5.90 -7.46
C ASN A 55 -3.33 6.37 -6.35
N ALA A 56 -3.35 7.67 -6.04
CA ALA A 56 -4.28 8.25 -5.06
C ALA A 56 -5.76 8.01 -5.39
N SER A 57 -6.11 7.87 -6.67
CA SER A 57 -7.46 7.49 -7.11
C SER A 57 -7.85 6.06 -6.70
N ALA A 58 -6.87 5.15 -6.58
CA ALA A 58 -7.10 3.78 -6.11
C ALA A 58 -7.40 3.76 -4.60
N VAL A 59 -6.83 4.69 -3.84
CA VAL A 59 -7.14 4.85 -2.40
C VAL A 59 -8.57 5.35 -2.22
N THR A 60 -8.95 6.41 -2.93
CA THR A 60 -10.27 7.04 -2.74
C THR A 60 -11.45 6.21 -3.27
N SER A 61 -11.20 5.33 -4.23
CA SER A 61 -12.22 4.45 -4.83
C SER A 61 -12.50 3.17 -4.03
N ARG A 62 -11.64 2.79 -3.08
CA ARG A 62 -11.81 1.58 -2.26
C ARG A 62 -12.93 1.66 -1.22
N GLY A 63 -13.52 2.83 -1.01
CA GLY A 63 -14.61 3.05 -0.06
C GLY A 63 -14.16 3.88 1.14
N ASP A 64 -14.78 3.66 2.30
CA ASP A 64 -14.47 4.37 3.55
C ASP A 64 -13.67 3.53 4.54
N HIS A 65 -13.63 2.20 4.39
CA HIS A 65 -12.96 1.29 5.30
C HIS A 65 -12.52 0.01 4.57
N TRP A 66 -11.24 -0.39 4.70
CA TRP A 66 -10.73 -1.64 4.12
C TRP A 66 -9.45 -2.12 4.80
N SER A 67 -9.14 -3.41 4.65
CA SER A 67 -7.87 -3.97 5.09
C SER A 67 -6.77 -3.79 4.05
N TRP A 68 -5.59 -3.42 4.50
CA TRP A 68 -4.34 -3.40 3.74
C TRP A 68 -3.25 -4.06 4.57
N ARG A 69 -2.81 -5.25 4.14
CA ARG A 69 -1.80 -6.07 4.84
C ARG A 69 -2.22 -6.29 6.30
N ASN A 70 -1.44 -5.75 7.25
CA ASN A 70 -1.65 -5.90 8.69
C ASN A 70 -2.46 -4.74 9.30
N TRP A 71 -3.02 -3.85 8.47
CA TRP A 71 -3.72 -2.65 8.92
C TRP A 71 -5.12 -2.56 8.35
N VAL A 72 -6.00 -1.96 9.13
CA VAL A 72 -7.26 -1.39 8.71
C VAL A 72 -7.01 0.06 8.36
N VAL A 73 -7.50 0.46 7.17
CA VAL A 73 -7.46 1.83 6.69
C VAL A 73 -8.88 2.38 6.75
N SER A 74 -9.05 3.48 7.48
CA SER A 74 -10.36 4.12 7.70
C SER A 74 -10.33 5.58 7.27
N ARG A 75 -11.35 6.00 6.51
CA ARG A 75 -11.58 7.41 6.17
C ARG A 75 -12.03 8.14 7.43
N VAL A 76 -11.31 9.18 7.84
CA VAL A 76 -11.66 9.94 9.04
C VAL A 76 -12.47 11.17 8.68
N ARG A 77 -11.92 12.03 7.81
CA ARG A 77 -12.55 13.29 7.42
C ARG A 77 -11.98 13.83 6.12
N ARG A 78 -12.66 14.83 5.57
CA ARG A 78 -12.16 15.62 4.44
C ARG A 78 -11.76 17.01 4.93
N GLU A 79 -10.53 17.40 4.64
CA GLU A 79 -10.00 18.74 4.89
C GLU A 79 -9.76 19.43 3.55
N GLY A 80 -10.68 20.31 3.16
CA GLY A 80 -10.65 20.96 1.84
C GLY A 80 -10.72 19.94 0.70
N ASN A 81 -9.66 19.84 -0.09
CA ASN A 81 -9.56 18.85 -1.17
C ASN A 81 -8.84 17.55 -0.77
N GLN A 82 -8.39 17.44 0.47
CA GLN A 82 -7.69 16.25 0.96
C GLN A 82 -8.64 15.39 1.79
N ILE A 83 -8.50 14.07 1.64
CA ILE A 83 -9.15 13.10 2.52
C ILE A 83 -8.07 12.57 3.45
N LEU A 84 -8.36 12.59 4.75
CA LEU A 84 -7.50 12.06 5.79
C LEU A 84 -7.91 10.64 6.15
N TRP A 85 -6.90 9.79 6.24
CA TRP A 85 -6.99 8.37 6.51
C TRP A 85 -6.24 8.06 7.80
N GLN A 86 -6.77 7.10 8.54
CA GLN A 86 -6.12 6.53 9.72
C GLN A 86 -5.80 5.07 9.45
N LEU A 87 -4.63 4.65 9.93
CA LEU A 87 -4.21 3.25 9.93
C LEU A 87 -4.33 2.71 11.34
N GLU A 88 -4.93 1.53 11.48
CA GLU A 88 -5.02 0.81 12.74
C GLU A 88 -4.52 -0.61 12.53
N ARG A 89 -3.67 -1.11 13.43
CA ARG A 89 -3.15 -2.47 13.31
C ARG A 89 -4.29 -3.46 13.53
N ILE A 90 -4.39 -4.46 12.66
CA ILE A 90 -5.30 -5.58 12.85
C ILE A 90 -4.68 -6.44 13.96
N ASP A 91 -5.27 -6.40 15.15
CA ASP A 91 -4.90 -7.35 16.18
C ASP A 91 -5.29 -8.76 15.70
N LEU A 92 -4.28 -9.61 15.54
CA LEU A 92 -4.46 -11.04 15.36
C LEU A 92 -4.71 -11.60 16.76
N GLU A 93 -5.98 -11.83 17.12
CA GLU A 93 -6.35 -12.62 18.31
C GLU A 93 -5.74 -14.03 18.27
#